data_AF-A0A8J9TRF6-F1
#
_entry.id   AF-A0A8J9TRF6-F1
#
_cell.length_a   1.000
_cell.length_b   1.000
_cell.length_c   1.000
_cell.angle_alpha   90.00
_cell.angle_beta   90.00
_cell.angle_gamma   90.00
#
_symmetry.space_group_name_H-M   'P 1'
#
loop_
_entity.id
_entity.type
_entity.pdbx_description
1 polymer ?
#
loop_
_entity_poly.entity_id
_entity_poly.type
_entity_poly.pdbx_seq_one_letter_code
_entity_poly.pdbx_strand_id
1 'polypeptide(L)'
;GLDILNELLVNVGKAPNVAQAFYQQYLLSLIQDVFAVMTDRLHKSGFKMHATLLRHMFHLVQMNQVTVPLFDPSQQPAGTTNPSFLREHISSLLLTSFPNLARSQVGKFVEGMLDVKMDLLTFKTHLRDFLIELKEFNAEDNSALFAEEQEQAAREQQQAMMAERSAVPGMFSPAEIDNDL
;
A
#
# COMPACT_ATOMS: atom_id res chain seq x y z
N GLY A 1 5.79 -3.05 13.28
CA GLY A 1 6.90 -3.20 12.30
C GLY A 1 6.69 -2.28 11.12
N LEU A 2 5.59 -2.46 10.38
CA LEU A 2 5.25 -1.64 9.21
C LEU A 2 5.11 -0.14 9.53
N ASP A 3 4.58 0.22 10.69
CA ASP A 3 4.47 1.62 11.12
C ASP A 3 5.84 2.29 11.30
N ILE A 4 6.80 1.56 11.88
CA ILE A 4 8.18 2.03 12.04
C ILE A 4 8.84 2.21 10.67
N LEU A 5 8.62 1.28 9.74
CA LEU A 5 9.11 1.40 8.37
C LEU A 5 8.49 2.63 7.67
N ASN A 6 7.20 2.86 7.85
CA ASN A 6 6.52 4.03 7.30
C ASN A 6 7.11 5.34 7.87
N GLU A 7 7.31 5.40 9.18
CA GLU A 7 7.94 6.55 9.84
C GLU A 7 9.37 6.77 9.32
N LEU A 8 10.16 5.71 9.19
CA LEU A 8 11.50 5.77 8.62
C LEU A 8 11.48 6.35 7.22
N LEU A 9 10.62 5.86 6.32
CA LEU A 9 10.53 6.37 4.94
C LEU A 9 10.14 7.85 4.90
N VAL A 10 9.17 8.26 5.72
CA VAL A 10 8.75 9.67 5.86
C VAL A 10 9.92 10.54 6.34
N ASN A 11 10.70 10.06 7.31
CA ASN A 11 11.83 10.81 7.85
C ASN A 11 13.00 10.90 6.86
N VAL A 12 13.30 9.81 6.14
CA VAL A 12 14.30 9.78 5.07
C VAL A 12 13.91 10.77 3.97
N GLY A 13 12.63 10.83 3.56
CA GLY A 13 12.14 11.77 2.56
C GLY A 13 12.31 13.25 2.95
N LYS A 14 12.40 13.55 4.25
CA LYS A 14 12.65 14.90 4.78
C LYS A 14 14.14 15.23 4.92
N ALA A 15 15.03 14.25 4.74
CA ALA A 15 16.47 14.38 4.95
C ALA A 15 17.25 14.25 3.61
N PRO A 16 17.31 15.31 2.78
CA PRO A 16 17.82 15.23 1.40
C PRO A 16 19.29 14.82 1.31
N ASN A 17 20.08 15.07 2.36
CA ASN A 17 21.50 14.70 2.45
C ASN A 17 21.74 13.19 2.55
N VAL A 18 20.75 12.40 2.98
CA VAL A 18 20.87 10.94 3.13
C VAL A 18 19.88 10.16 2.27
N ALA A 19 18.80 10.82 1.82
CA ALA A 19 17.70 10.19 1.10
C ALA A 19 18.15 9.37 -0.11
N GLN A 20 18.96 9.95 -0.99
CA GLN A 20 19.38 9.26 -2.21
C GLN A 20 20.25 8.03 -1.93
N ALA A 21 21.23 8.13 -1.02
CA ALA A 21 22.05 7.00 -0.63
C ALA A 21 21.22 5.87 -0.01
N PHE A 22 20.23 6.23 0.82
CA PHE A 22 19.26 5.27 1.36
C PHE A 22 18.45 4.61 0.25
N TYR A 23 17.91 5.38 -0.71
CA TYR A 23 17.10 4.83 -1.79
C TYR A 23 17.88 3.86 -2.66
N GLN A 24 19.11 4.22 -3.03
CA GLN A 24 19.98 3.36 -3.82
C GLN A 24 20.25 2.02 -3.12
N GLN A 25 20.46 2.06 -1.82
CA GLN A 25 20.88 0.87 -1.06
C GLN A 25 19.71 -0.02 -0.63
N TYR A 26 18.53 0.55 -0.33
CA TYR A 26 17.47 -0.16 0.38
C TYR A 26 16.11 -0.14 -0.33
N LEU A 27 15.79 0.85 -1.17
CA LEU A 27 14.41 1.03 -1.64
C LEU A 27 13.91 -0.14 -2.48
N LEU A 28 14.72 -0.66 -3.39
CA LEU A 28 14.32 -1.79 -4.24
C LEU A 28 14.07 -3.05 -3.41
N SER A 29 14.93 -3.34 -2.42
CA SER A 29 14.75 -4.48 -1.50
C SER A 29 13.51 -4.32 -0.63
N LEU A 30 13.28 -3.12 -0.07
CA LEU A 30 12.08 -2.84 0.72
C LEU A 30 10.79 -3.02 -0.10
N ILE A 31 10.79 -2.57 -1.36
CA ILE A 31 9.68 -2.82 -2.27
C ILE A 31 9.45 -4.32 -2.43
N GLN A 32 10.51 -5.10 -2.71
CA GLN A 32 10.39 -6.55 -2.91
C GLN A 32 9.87 -7.26 -1.65
N ASP A 33 10.41 -6.93 -0.48
CA ASP A 33 10.03 -7.56 0.79
C ASP A 33 8.56 -7.26 1.14
N VAL A 34 8.15 -5.99 1.06
CA VAL A 34 6.76 -5.59 1.33
C VAL A 34 5.81 -6.24 0.32
N PHE A 35 6.21 -6.29 -0.96
CA PHE A 35 5.40 -6.89 -2.01
C PHE A 35 5.26 -8.41 -1.83
N ALA A 36 6.34 -9.11 -1.48
CA ALA A 36 6.34 -10.54 -1.22
C ALA A 36 5.41 -10.90 -0.04
N VAL A 37 5.52 -10.18 1.07
CA VAL A 37 4.64 -10.35 2.25
C VAL A 37 3.19 -10.04 1.89
N MET A 38 2.95 -9.01 1.06
CA MET A 38 1.60 -8.64 0.64
C MET A 38 0.93 -9.73 -0.23
N THR A 39 1.72 -10.41 -1.06
CA THR A 39 1.25 -11.51 -1.90
C THR A 39 1.26 -12.87 -1.19
N ASP A 40 1.68 -12.93 0.07
CA ASP A 40 1.61 -14.11 0.91
C ASP A 40 0.23 -14.22 1.59
N ARG A 41 -0.26 -15.45 1.72
CA ARG A 41 -1.59 -15.77 2.25
C ARG A 41 -1.69 -15.58 3.76
N LEU A 42 -0.56 -15.60 4.47
CA LEU A 42 -0.52 -15.57 5.94
C LEU A 42 -0.59 -14.16 6.54
N HIS A 43 -0.36 -13.11 5.74
CA HIS A 43 -0.11 -11.76 6.26
C HIS A 43 -1.23 -10.75 5.92
N LYS A 44 -2.46 -11.23 5.71
CA LYS A 44 -3.63 -10.42 5.30
C LYS A 44 -3.98 -9.30 6.28
N SER A 45 -3.72 -9.46 7.58
CA SER A 45 -4.00 -8.44 8.61
C SER A 45 -3.18 -7.15 8.45
N GLY A 46 -2.03 -7.21 7.76
CA GLY A 46 -1.19 -6.05 7.47
C GLY A 46 -1.56 -5.29 6.19
N PHE A 47 -2.61 -5.72 5.47
CA PHE A 47 -2.95 -5.24 4.13
C PHE A 47 -2.93 -3.70 4.00
N LYS A 48 -3.61 -2.99 4.89
CA LYS A 48 -3.64 -1.52 4.90
C LYS A 48 -2.24 -0.90 4.86
N MET A 49 -1.35 -1.37 5.72
CA MET A 49 -0.01 -0.79 5.84
C MET A 49 0.91 -1.24 4.72
N HIS A 50 0.81 -2.48 4.24
CA HIS A 50 1.53 -2.92 3.04
C HIS A 50 1.14 -2.07 1.82
N ALA A 51 -0.16 -1.85 1.60
CA ALA A 51 -0.65 -1.01 0.51
C ALA A 51 -0.17 0.44 0.64
N THR A 52 -0.20 0.98 1.87
CA THR A 52 0.31 2.33 2.16
C THR A 52 1.78 2.48 1.80
N LEU A 53 2.61 1.52 2.24
CA LEU A 53 4.05 1.51 1.99
C LEU A 53 4.38 1.34 0.50
N LEU A 54 3.75 0.38 -0.18
CA LEU A 54 3.94 0.16 -1.61
C LEU A 54 3.57 1.40 -2.42
N ARG A 55 2.40 1.99 -2.15
CA ARG A 55 1.98 3.22 -2.81
C ARG A 55 3.01 4.32 -2.60
N HIS A 56 3.44 4.57 -1.37
CA HIS A 56 4.44 5.59 -1.07
C HIS A 56 5.74 5.37 -1.87
N MET A 57 6.32 4.17 -1.79
CA MET A 57 7.58 3.85 -2.47
C MET A 57 7.46 3.92 -4.00
N PHE A 58 6.34 3.48 -4.58
CA PHE A 58 6.10 3.60 -6.02
C PHE A 58 5.96 5.06 -6.45
N HIS A 59 5.25 5.89 -5.69
CA HIS A 59 5.11 7.31 -6.00
C HIS A 59 6.45 8.06 -5.89
N LEU A 60 7.32 7.71 -4.93
CA LEU A 60 8.68 8.26 -4.85
C LEU A 60 9.43 8.06 -6.19
N VAL A 61 9.35 6.86 -6.75
CA VAL A 61 10.03 6.52 -8.01
C VAL A 61 9.36 7.19 -9.21
N GLN A 62 8.03 7.09 -9.33
CA GLN A 62 7.28 7.60 -10.48
C GLN A 62 7.29 9.14 -10.58
N MET A 63 7.36 9.83 -9.44
CA MET A 63 7.49 11.29 -9.38
C MET A 63 8.93 11.79 -9.52
N ASN A 64 9.89 10.91 -9.87
CA ASN A 64 11.32 11.22 -9.99
C ASN A 64 11.95 11.82 -8.72
N GLN A 65 11.46 11.45 -7.54
CA GLN A 65 12.09 11.84 -6.26
C GLN A 65 13.33 10.99 -5.95
N VAL A 66 13.44 9.82 -6.58
CA VAL A 66 14.65 8.98 -6.58
C VAL A 66 15.46 9.28 -7.83
N THR A 67 16.54 10.03 -7.66
CA THR A 67 17.37 10.53 -8.77
C THR A 67 18.60 9.65 -9.03
N VAL A 68 18.98 8.81 -8.07
CA VAL A 68 20.04 7.81 -8.22
C VAL A 68 19.49 6.52 -8.85
N PRO A 69 20.28 5.79 -9.65
CA PRO A 69 19.83 4.52 -10.25
C PRO A 69 19.47 3.49 -9.18
N LEU A 70 18.30 2.86 -9.32
CA LEU A 70 17.87 1.72 -8.50
C LEU A 70 18.41 0.37 -9.00
N PHE A 71 19.18 0.40 -10.07
CA PHE A 71 19.73 -0.75 -10.78
C PHE A 71 21.21 -0.52 -11.03
N ASP A 72 21.94 -1.61 -11.31
CA ASP A 72 23.30 -1.53 -11.81
C ASP A 72 23.28 -1.00 -13.26
N PRO A 73 23.82 0.21 -13.54
CA PRO A 73 23.80 0.79 -14.88
C PRO A 73 24.60 -0.01 -15.91
N SER A 74 25.50 -0.91 -15.48
CA SER A 74 26.26 -1.79 -16.37
C SER A 74 25.45 -2.98 -16.87
N GLN A 75 24.36 -3.33 -16.19
CA GLN A 75 23.51 -4.49 -16.50
C GLN A 75 22.22 -4.11 -17.23
N GLN A 76 22.01 -2.81 -17.48
CA GLN A 76 20.80 -2.27 -18.09
C GLN A 76 21.12 -1.48 -19.35
N PRO A 77 20.21 -1.43 -20.34
CA PRO A 77 20.39 -0.60 -21.52
C PRO A 77 20.66 0.87 -21.18
N ALA A 78 21.44 1.55 -22.02
CA ALA A 78 21.67 2.98 -21.88
C ALA A 78 20.34 3.75 -21.97
N GLY A 79 20.11 4.69 -21.05
CA GLY A 79 18.88 5.48 -21.00
C GLY A 79 17.74 4.87 -20.18
N THR A 80 17.94 3.70 -19.56
CA THR A 80 16.97 3.14 -18.60
C THR A 80 16.70 4.13 -17.46
N THR A 81 15.44 4.34 -17.14
CA THR A 81 14.98 5.22 -16.07
C THR A 81 14.52 4.40 -14.87
N ASN A 82 14.52 4.99 -13.67
CA ASN A 82 13.98 4.30 -12.48
C ASN A 82 12.51 3.85 -12.66
N PRO A 83 11.59 4.68 -13.20
CA PRO A 83 10.23 4.23 -13.50
C PRO A 83 10.14 3.06 -14.48
N SER A 84 10.91 3.08 -15.57
CA SER A 84 10.89 2.00 -16.57
C SER A 84 11.47 0.71 -16.00
N PHE A 85 12.58 0.80 -15.28
CA PHE A 85 13.21 -0.33 -14.60
C PHE A 85 12.26 -0.95 -13.57
N LEU A 86 11.66 -0.14 -12.69
CA LEU A 86 10.76 -0.63 -11.65
C LEU A 86 9.56 -1.37 -12.26
N ARG A 87 8.96 -0.85 -13.34
CA ARG A 87 7.85 -1.52 -14.05
C ARG A 87 8.24 -2.91 -14.54
N GLU A 88 9.38 -3.02 -15.22
CA GLU A 88 9.87 -4.29 -15.75
C GLU A 88 10.22 -5.26 -14.63
N HIS A 89 10.87 -4.76 -13.57
CA HIS A 89 11.28 -5.55 -12.41
C HIS A 89 10.08 -6.17 -11.69
N ILE A 90 9.06 -5.37 -11.37
CA ILE A 90 7.85 -5.87 -10.69
C ILE A 90 7.04 -6.81 -11.60
N SER A 91 6.95 -6.50 -12.90
CA SER A 91 6.28 -7.39 -13.87
C SER A 91 6.96 -8.75 -13.93
N SER A 92 8.29 -8.77 -13.96
CA SER A 92 9.08 -10.00 -13.99
C SER A 92 8.92 -10.79 -12.69
N LEU A 93 8.99 -10.12 -11.54
CA LEU A 93 8.79 -10.73 -10.23
C LEU A 93 7.42 -11.42 -10.11
N LEU A 94 6.35 -10.77 -10.59
CA LEU A 94 5.01 -11.32 -10.60
C LEU A 94 4.87 -12.52 -11.54
N LEU A 95 5.43 -12.44 -12.75
CA LEU A 95 5.38 -13.55 -13.71
C LEU A 95 6.15 -14.78 -13.23
N THR A 96 7.25 -14.57 -12.50
CA THR A 96 8.02 -15.65 -11.87
C THR A 96 7.27 -16.25 -10.69
N SER A 97 6.66 -15.41 -9.85
CA SER A 97 5.97 -15.87 -8.63
C SER A 97 4.61 -16.52 -8.93
N PHE A 98 3.93 -16.06 -9.98
CA PHE A 98 2.60 -16.51 -10.37
C PHE A 98 2.57 -16.91 -11.86
N PRO A 99 3.15 -18.07 -12.22
CA PRO A 99 3.31 -18.49 -13.62
C PRO A 99 1.97 -18.75 -14.35
N ASN A 100 0.86 -18.84 -13.61
CA ASN A 100 -0.48 -18.99 -14.15
C ASN A 100 -1.14 -17.67 -14.60
N LEU A 101 -0.53 -16.52 -14.29
CA LEU A 101 -1.05 -15.21 -14.71
C LEU A 101 -0.67 -14.90 -16.16
N ALA A 102 -1.62 -14.36 -16.91
CA ALA A 102 -1.34 -13.86 -18.24
C ALA A 102 -0.48 -12.58 -18.17
N ARG A 103 0.51 -12.45 -19.08
CA ARG A 103 1.36 -11.25 -19.16
C ARG A 103 0.56 -9.94 -19.29
N SER A 104 -0.55 -9.99 -20.02
CA SER A 104 -1.46 -8.84 -20.17
C SER A 104 -2.15 -8.45 -18.86
N GLN A 105 -2.49 -9.42 -18.01
CA GLN A 105 -3.07 -9.18 -16.69
C GLN A 105 -2.04 -8.55 -15.75
N VAL A 106 -0.82 -9.11 -15.72
CA VAL A 106 0.30 -8.54 -14.94
C VAL A 106 0.60 -7.10 -15.40
N GLY A 107 0.66 -6.86 -16.71
CA GLY A 107 0.92 -5.52 -17.25
C GLY A 107 -0.11 -4.49 -16.79
N LYS A 108 -1.40 -4.80 -16.89
CA LYS A 108 -2.49 -3.91 -16.42
C LYS A 108 -2.42 -3.66 -14.92
N PHE A 109 -2.16 -4.70 -14.14
CA PHE A 109 -2.04 -4.58 -12.69
C PHE A 109 -0.87 -3.66 -12.31
N VAL A 110 0.32 -3.90 -12.87
CA VAL A 110 1.52 -3.10 -12.59
C VAL A 110 1.34 -1.65 -13.05
N GLU A 111 0.69 -1.41 -14.19
CA GLU A 111 0.39 -0.06 -14.65
C GLU A 111 -0.49 0.70 -13.65
N GLY A 112 -1.56 0.07 -13.14
CA GLY A 112 -2.40 0.67 -12.09
C GLY A 112 -1.63 0.94 -10.79
N MET A 113 -0.80 0.00 -10.34
CA MET A 113 0.01 0.17 -9.13
C MET A 113 1.03 1.33 -9.24
N LEU A 114 1.44 1.68 -10.45
CA LEU A 114 2.41 2.76 -10.71
C LEU A 114 1.73 4.09 -11.10
N ASP A 115 0.39 4.17 -11.11
CA ASP A 115 -0.30 5.42 -11.39
C ASP A 115 -0.26 6.37 -10.18
N VAL A 116 0.47 7.48 -10.34
CA VAL A 116 0.64 8.52 -9.33
C VAL A 116 -0.64 9.29 -8.99
N LYS A 117 -1.69 9.15 -9.80
CA LYS A 117 -3.00 9.78 -9.58
C LYS A 117 -3.88 8.96 -8.64
N MET A 118 -3.49 7.72 -8.36
CA MET A 118 -4.30 6.80 -7.57
C MET A 118 -4.16 7.13 -6.08
N ASP A 119 -5.28 7.52 -5.46
CA ASP A 119 -5.32 7.72 -4.02
C ASP A 119 -5.19 6.38 -3.26
N LEU A 120 -4.98 6.44 -1.94
CA LEU A 120 -4.78 5.24 -1.15
C LEU A 120 -5.99 4.30 -1.18
N LEU A 121 -7.20 4.84 -1.22
CA LEU A 121 -8.41 4.03 -1.23
C LEU A 121 -8.50 3.21 -2.53
N THR A 122 -8.38 3.88 -3.67
CA THR A 122 -8.40 3.27 -5.00
C THR A 122 -7.26 2.27 -5.17
N PHE A 123 -6.07 2.61 -4.67
CA PHE A 123 -4.91 1.72 -4.70
C PHE A 123 -5.14 0.44 -3.90
N LYS A 124 -5.73 0.54 -2.70
CA LYS A 124 -6.11 -0.63 -1.89
C LYS A 124 -7.12 -1.49 -2.64
N THR A 125 -8.14 -0.90 -3.24
CA THR A 125 -9.14 -1.66 -4.02
C THR A 125 -8.47 -2.40 -5.18
N HIS A 126 -7.68 -1.70 -6.00
CA HIS A 126 -6.94 -2.30 -7.13
C HIS A 126 -6.05 -3.46 -6.69
N LEU A 127 -5.32 -3.28 -5.59
CA LEU A 127 -4.45 -4.30 -5.03
C LEU A 127 -5.24 -5.50 -4.48
N ARG A 128 -6.36 -5.25 -3.81
CA ARG A 128 -7.23 -6.29 -3.26
C ARG A 128 -7.86 -7.13 -4.37
N ASP A 129 -8.38 -6.48 -5.40
CA ASP A 129 -9.00 -7.15 -6.55
C ASP A 129 -8.00 -8.08 -7.23
N PHE A 130 -6.76 -7.60 -7.43
CA PHE A 130 -5.68 -8.44 -7.95
C PHE A 130 -5.38 -9.63 -7.04
N LEU A 131 -5.27 -9.42 -5.71
CA LEU A 131 -5.04 -10.54 -4.78
C LEU A 131 -6.16 -11.58 -4.86
N ILE A 132 -7.43 -11.17 -4.92
CA ILE A 132 -8.58 -12.08 -5.03
C ILE A 132 -8.57 -12.84 -6.37
N GLU A 133 -8.13 -12.20 -7.45
CA GLU A 133 -7.97 -12.85 -8.77
C GLU A 133 -6.90 -13.95 -8.76
N LEU A 134 -5.91 -13.87 -7.86
CA LEU A 134 -4.96 -14.97 -7.68
C LEU A 134 -5.73 -16.20 -7.20
N LYS A 135 -5.64 -17.30 -7.97
CA LYS A 135 -6.30 -18.59 -7.63
C LYS A 135 -6.01 -19.04 -6.19
N GLU A 136 -4.84 -18.67 -5.70
CA GLU A 136 -4.33 -18.92 -4.37
C GLU A 136 -5.14 -18.26 -3.24
N PHE A 137 -5.75 -17.12 -3.50
CA PHE A 137 -6.58 -16.35 -2.55
C PHE A 137 -8.08 -16.54 -2.80
N ASN A 138 -8.48 -16.96 -4.00
CA ASN A 138 -9.89 -17.14 -4.37
C ASN A 138 -10.59 -18.23 -3.51
N ALA A 139 -9.84 -19.22 -3.02
CA ALA A 139 -10.38 -20.30 -2.18
C ALA A 139 -10.36 -20.02 -0.67
N GLU A 140 -9.94 -18.82 -0.23
CA GLU A 140 -9.69 -18.53 1.18
C GLU A 140 -10.65 -17.47 1.75
N ASP A 141 -10.73 -17.41 3.09
CA ASP A 141 -11.36 -16.27 3.75
C ASP A 141 -10.51 -15.02 3.54
N ASN A 142 -11.13 -14.02 2.92
CA ASN A 142 -10.53 -12.74 2.57
C ASN A 142 -11.08 -11.59 3.44
N SER A 143 -11.85 -11.88 4.47
CA SER A 143 -12.40 -10.91 5.43
C SER A 143 -11.34 -9.94 5.97
N ALA A 144 -10.13 -10.43 6.26
CA ALA A 144 -9.01 -9.64 6.75
C ALA A 144 -8.57 -8.52 5.78
N LEU A 145 -8.77 -8.67 4.46
CA LEU A 145 -8.45 -7.62 3.47
C LEU A 145 -9.43 -6.43 3.53
N PHE A 146 -10.59 -6.61 4.17
CA PHE A 146 -11.65 -5.61 4.33
C PHE A 146 -11.74 -5.04 5.76
N ALA A 147 -10.85 -5.45 6.66
CA ALA A 147 -10.93 -5.10 8.09
C ALA A 147 -10.98 -3.58 8.33
N GLU A 148 -10.24 -2.80 7.56
CA GLU A 148 -10.24 -1.33 7.68
C GLU A 148 -11.57 -0.71 7.25
N GLU A 149 -12.19 -1.19 6.16
CA GLU A 149 -13.48 -0.67 5.70
C GLU A 149 -14.58 -1.01 6.72
N GLN A 150 -14.51 -2.20 7.33
CA GLN A 150 -15.40 -2.60 8.40
C GLN A 150 -15.24 -1.73 9.64
N GLU A 151 -13.99 -1.46 10.06
CA GLU A 151 -13.70 -0.57 11.20
C GLU A 151 -14.18 0.86 10.94
N GLN A 152 -13.94 1.39 9.73
CA GLN A 152 -14.38 2.72 9.36
C GLN A 152 -15.91 2.83 9.34
N ALA A 153 -16.60 1.87 8.72
CA ALA A 153 -18.06 1.83 8.72
C ALA A 153 -18.64 1.73 10.14
N ALA A 154 -18.03 0.94 11.02
CA ALA A 154 -18.44 0.83 12.42
C ALA A 154 -18.27 2.17 13.18
N ARG A 155 -17.15 2.87 12.96
CA ARG A 155 -16.91 4.20 13.56
C ARG A 155 -17.92 5.23 13.07
N GLU A 156 -18.20 5.25 11.77
CA GLU A 156 -19.19 6.16 11.18
C GLU A 156 -20.60 5.89 11.71
N GLN A 157 -20.99 4.62 11.84
CA GLN A 157 -22.27 4.23 12.45
C GLN A 157 -22.35 4.63 13.93
N GLN A 158 -21.28 4.44 14.70
CA GLN A 158 -21.21 4.86 16.10
C GLN A 158 -21.34 6.38 16.24
N GLN A 159 -20.66 7.15 15.39
CA GLN A 159 -20.74 8.61 15.38
C GLN A 159 -22.16 9.08 15.00
N ALA A 160 -22.79 8.46 14.00
CA ALA A 160 -24.16 8.78 13.61
C ALA A 160 -25.15 8.48 14.75
N MET A 161 -25.02 7.31 15.41
CA MET A 161 -25.83 6.95 16.57
C MET A 161 -25.63 7.92 17.75
N MET A 162 -24.38 8.33 18.04
CA MET A 162 -24.10 9.31 19.09
C MET A 162 -24.70 10.69 18.74
N ALA A 163 -24.58 11.13 17.49
CA ALA A 163 -25.16 12.39 17.03
C ALA A 163 -26.69 12.40 17.12
N GLU A 164 -27.35 11.30 16.72
CA GLU A 164 -28.81 11.16 16.80
C GLU A 164 -29.30 11.13 18.26
N ARG A 165 -28.61 10.40 19.15
CA ARG A 165 -28.93 10.38 20.59
C ARG A 165 -28.72 11.75 21.24
N SER A 166 -27.73 12.52 20.78
CA SER A 166 -27.48 13.88 21.27
C SER A 166 -28.52 14.89 20.81
N ALA A 167 -29.17 14.66 19.67
CA ALA A 167 -30.16 15.55 19.11
C ALA A 167 -31.55 15.41 19.77
N VAL A 168 -31.76 14.38 20.60
CA VAL A 168 -33.02 14.15 21.34
C VAL A 168 -32.87 14.58 22.80
N PRO A 169 -33.51 15.70 23.22
CA PRO A 169 -33.44 16.16 24.60
C PRO A 169 -33.92 15.08 25.58
N GLY A 170 -33.07 14.73 26.56
CA GLY A 170 -33.38 13.75 27.62
C GLY A 170 -32.89 12.31 27.38
N MET A 171 -32.17 12.03 26.29
CA MET A 171 -31.58 10.69 26.03
C MET A 171 -30.25 10.41 26.75
N PHE A 172 -29.58 11.43 27.29
CA PHE A 172 -28.39 11.23 28.12
C PHE A 172 -28.77 11.09 29.59
N SER A 173 -28.21 10.09 30.27
CA SER A 173 -28.27 10.03 31.73
C SER A 173 -27.41 11.16 32.30
N PRO A 174 -27.80 11.82 33.42
CA PRO A 174 -27.00 12.88 34.04
C PRO A 174 -25.54 12.48 34.35
N ALA A 175 -25.26 11.19 34.52
CA ALA A 175 -23.91 10.66 34.75
C ALA A 175 -23.01 10.66 33.50
N GLU A 176 -23.57 10.78 32.29
CA GLU A 176 -22.82 10.76 31.02
C GLU A 176 -22.48 12.18 30.53
N ILE A 177 -23.16 13.20 31.06
CA ILE A 177 -22.96 14.62 30.72
C ILE A 177 -21.72 15.21 31.43
N ASP A 178 -21.32 14.62 32.56
CA ASP A 178 -20.27 15.14 33.44
C ASP A 178 -18.84 14.74 32.98
N ASN A 179 -18.71 13.92 31.93
CA ASN A 179 -17.43 13.42 31.43
C ASN A 179 -16.91 14.19 30.20
N ASP A 180 -17.67 15.19 29.71
CA ASP A 180 -17.38 16.00 28.51
C ASP A 180 -17.20 17.51 28.81
N LEU A 181 -16.97 17.88 30.08
CA LEU A 181 -16.51 19.23 30.51
C LEU A 181 -15.05 19.20 30.98
#